data_AF-A0AA86ZTK3-F1
#
_entry.id   AF-A0AA86ZTK3-F1
#
_cell.length_a   1.000
_cell.length_b   1.000
_cell.length_c   1.000
_cell.angle_alpha   90.00
_cell.angle_beta   90.00
_cell.angle_gamma   90.00
#
_symmetry.space_group_name_H-M   'P 1'
#
loop_
_entity.id
_entity.type
_entity.pdbx_description
1 polymer ?
#
loop_
_entity_poly.entity_id
_entity_poly.type
_entity_poly.pdbx_seq_one_letter_code
_entity_poly.pdbx_strand_id
1 'polypeptide(L)'
;MFIGQPKQRQIALKQKQRYSLYSLIKECHQEYKWSIEWMCKQAHVARSAYYKWLNHKPSKREERDQKILKRIKEIAKSNNSLFGSPKMTMALNKELADCEGKIYRRTVARLMCVNGIYTSKPRYFIKHITIKHLDLKKLPQIYYIETLMPISLMKNGVLILLKKRFLEQVKRFISALYLIFMTDFLLDML
;
A
#
# COMPACT_ATOMS: atom_id res chain seq x y z
N MET A 1 0.64 -5.76 7.94
CA MET A 1 1.16 -4.80 8.93
C MET A 1 2.20 -3.89 8.28
N PHE A 2 2.12 -2.57 8.45
CA PHE A 2 3.05 -1.59 7.83
C PHE A 2 4.23 -1.22 8.75
N ILE A 3 4.69 -2.19 9.55
CA ILE A 3 5.68 -2.00 10.60
C ILE A 3 7.01 -1.54 9.95
N GLY A 4 7.68 -0.57 10.57
CA GLY A 4 8.95 0.00 10.08
C GLY A 4 8.81 1.11 9.03
N GLN A 5 7.61 1.40 8.53
CA GLN A 5 7.39 2.54 7.61
C GLN A 5 7.16 3.85 8.36
N PRO A 6 7.51 5.02 7.80
CA PRO A 6 7.17 6.31 8.41
C PRO A 6 5.66 6.49 8.59
N LYS A 7 5.22 7.17 9.65
CA LYS A 7 3.80 7.38 9.99
C LYS A 7 2.95 7.86 8.80
N GLN A 8 3.45 8.85 8.07
CA GLN A 8 2.76 9.41 6.89
C GLN A 8 2.53 8.36 5.79
N ARG A 9 3.53 7.49 5.55
CA ARG A 9 3.43 6.40 4.58
C ARG A 9 2.47 5.32 5.05
N GLN A 10 2.48 4.97 6.34
CA GLN A 10 1.51 4.01 6.89
C GLN A 10 0.06 4.47 6.66
N ILE A 11 -0.24 5.75 6.91
CA ILE A 11 -1.56 6.34 6.67
C ILE A 11 -1.96 6.19 5.20
N ALA A 12 -1.07 6.58 4.29
CA ALA A 12 -1.33 6.49 2.86
C ALA A 12 -1.53 5.05 2.38
N LEU A 13 -0.76 4.09 2.91
CA LEU A 13 -0.91 2.68 2.56
C LEU A 13 -2.23 2.10 3.07
N LYS A 14 -2.67 2.46 4.30
CA LYS A 14 -4.00 2.11 4.81
C LYS A 14 -5.12 2.66 3.90
N GLN A 15 -4.99 3.92 3.49
CA GLN A 15 -5.95 4.54 2.56
C GLN A 15 -5.99 3.81 1.21
N LYS A 16 -4.82 3.47 0.66
CA LYS A 16 -4.71 2.71 -0.60
C LYS A 16 -5.36 1.34 -0.51
N GLN A 17 -5.21 0.63 0.62
CA GLN A 17 -5.90 -0.64 0.86
C GLN A 17 -7.42 -0.48 0.89
N ARG A 18 -7.92 0.56 1.57
CA ARG A 18 -9.36 0.87 1.59
C ARG A 18 -9.89 1.17 0.19
N TYR A 19 -9.17 1.93 -0.62
CA TYR A 19 -9.57 2.20 -2.02
C TYR A 19 -9.58 0.94 -2.87
N SER A 20 -8.60 0.05 -2.69
CA SER A 20 -8.59 -1.24 -3.37
C SER A 20 -9.83 -2.07 -3.00
N LEU A 21 -10.21 -2.06 -1.73
CA LEU A 21 -11.41 -2.76 -1.26
C LEU A 21 -12.69 -2.17 -1.85
N TYR A 22 -12.79 -0.83 -1.93
CA TYR A 22 -13.95 -0.17 -2.55
C TYR A 22 -14.05 -0.44 -4.06
N SER A 23 -12.90 -0.51 -4.76
CA SER A 23 -12.84 -0.91 -6.17
C SER A 23 -13.41 -2.31 -6.37
N LEU A 24 -12.99 -3.28 -5.53
CA LEU A 24 -13.50 -4.64 -5.59
C LEU A 24 -15.01 -4.71 -5.37
N ILE A 25 -15.55 -3.98 -4.39
CA ILE A 25 -17.00 -3.91 -4.15
C ILE A 25 -17.73 -3.36 -5.39
N LYS A 26 -17.17 -2.34 -6.04
CA LYS A 26 -17.75 -1.76 -7.26
C LYS A 26 -17.71 -2.76 -8.42
N GLU A 27 -16.60 -3.44 -8.63
CA GLU A 27 -16.43 -4.46 -9.68
C GLU A 27 -17.40 -5.63 -9.48
N CYS A 28 -17.49 -6.18 -8.27
CA CYS A 28 -18.44 -7.26 -7.95
C CYS A 28 -19.90 -6.82 -8.13
N HIS A 29 -20.24 -5.57 -7.79
CA HIS A 29 -21.59 -5.05 -8.04
C HIS A 29 -21.92 -4.99 -9.53
N GLN A 30 -20.96 -4.60 -10.36
CA GLN A 30 -21.16 -4.46 -11.80
C GLN A 30 -21.30 -5.81 -12.49
N GLU A 31 -20.49 -6.79 -12.11
CA GLU A 31 -20.44 -8.13 -12.72
C GLU A 31 -21.55 -9.05 -12.20
N TYR A 32 -21.75 -9.14 -10.89
CA TYR A 32 -22.66 -10.12 -10.26
C TYR A 32 -23.97 -9.51 -9.74
N LYS A 33 -24.14 -8.18 -9.84
CA LYS A 33 -25.34 -7.44 -9.38
C LYS A 33 -25.67 -7.62 -7.89
N TRP A 34 -24.69 -7.98 -7.07
CA TRP A 34 -24.88 -8.11 -5.62
C TRP A 34 -25.18 -6.77 -4.94
N SER A 35 -25.94 -6.81 -3.85
CA SER A 35 -26.25 -5.61 -3.06
C SER A 35 -24.99 -4.98 -2.45
N ILE A 36 -24.81 -3.68 -2.66
CA ILE A 36 -23.71 -2.89 -2.07
C ILE A 36 -23.72 -2.96 -0.55
N GLU A 37 -24.91 -2.97 0.05
CA GLU A 37 -25.06 -3.04 1.51
C GLU A 37 -24.52 -4.35 2.07
N TRP A 38 -24.90 -5.46 1.44
CA TRP A 38 -24.42 -6.78 1.82
C TRP A 38 -22.90 -6.86 1.69
N MET A 39 -22.33 -6.43 0.57
CA MET A 39 -20.87 -6.44 0.36
C MET A 39 -20.11 -5.55 1.35
N CYS A 40 -20.64 -4.36 1.66
CA CYS A 40 -20.03 -3.48 2.67
C CYS A 40 -20.03 -4.13 4.06
N LYS A 41 -21.11 -4.84 4.42
CA LYS A 41 -21.22 -5.60 5.67
C LYS A 41 -20.17 -6.71 5.73
N GLN A 42 -20.04 -7.51 4.66
CA GLN A 42 -19.02 -8.57 4.59
C GLN A 42 -17.59 -8.03 4.61
N ALA A 43 -17.35 -6.88 3.97
CA ALA A 43 -16.03 -6.25 3.91
C ALA A 43 -15.66 -5.45 5.18
N HIS A 44 -16.55 -5.39 6.19
CA HIS A 44 -16.41 -4.54 7.37
C HIS A 44 -16.08 -3.08 7.02
N VAL A 45 -16.86 -2.52 6.09
CA VAL A 45 -16.77 -1.14 5.61
C VAL A 45 -18.08 -0.44 5.87
N ALA A 46 -18.02 0.80 6.37
CA ALA A 46 -19.20 1.65 6.46
C ALA A 46 -19.71 2.02 5.05
N ARG A 47 -21.01 1.84 4.81
CA ARG A 47 -21.66 2.19 3.53
C ARG A 47 -21.44 3.65 3.13
N SER A 48 -21.43 4.56 4.11
CA SER A 48 -21.13 5.98 3.90
C SER A 48 -19.71 6.23 3.37
N ALA A 49 -18.71 5.46 3.81
CA ALA A 49 -17.34 5.57 3.33
C ALA A 49 -17.20 5.11 1.87
N TYR A 50 -17.93 4.06 1.48
CA TYR A 50 -17.99 3.60 0.10
C TYR A 50 -18.54 4.68 -0.83
N TYR A 51 -19.71 5.25 -0.53
CA TYR A 51 -20.29 6.30 -1.38
C TYR A 51 -19.47 7.60 -1.36
N LYS A 52 -18.82 7.92 -0.23
CA LYS A 52 -17.87 9.04 -0.16
C LYS A 52 -16.71 8.84 -1.13
N TRP A 53 -16.18 7.62 -1.24
CA TRP A 53 -15.14 7.29 -2.22
C TRP A 53 -15.68 7.30 -3.65
N LEU A 54 -16.88 6.73 -3.88
CA LEU A 54 -17.49 6.66 -5.21
C LEU A 54 -17.71 8.04 -5.83
N ASN A 55 -18.17 9.01 -5.00
CA ASN A 55 -18.46 10.37 -5.41
C ASN A 55 -17.29 11.34 -5.20
N HIS A 56 -16.11 10.83 -4.83
CA HIS A 56 -14.95 11.66 -4.50
C HIS A 56 -14.43 12.40 -5.73
N LYS A 57 -14.39 13.75 -5.65
CA LYS A 57 -13.71 14.61 -6.62
C LYS A 57 -12.41 15.13 -6.00
N PRO A 58 -11.29 15.12 -6.74
CA PRO A 58 -10.02 15.61 -6.20
C PRO A 58 -10.13 17.09 -5.85
N SER A 59 -9.58 17.46 -4.69
CA SER A 59 -9.48 18.85 -4.27
C SER A 59 -8.35 19.57 -5.03
N LYS A 60 -8.40 20.90 -5.09
CA LYS A 60 -7.32 21.73 -5.68
C LYS A 60 -5.93 21.39 -5.12
N ARG A 61 -5.85 21.01 -3.84
CA ARG A 61 -4.60 20.59 -3.20
C ARG A 61 -4.13 19.23 -3.70
N GLU A 62 -5.03 18.27 -3.85
CA GLU A 62 -4.70 16.95 -4.38
C GLU A 62 -4.27 17.02 -5.83
N GLU A 63 -4.93 17.83 -6.66
CA GLU A 63 -4.53 18.07 -8.04
C GLU A 63 -3.13 18.69 -8.11
N ARG A 64 -2.85 19.72 -7.29
CA ARG A 64 -1.51 20.31 -7.18
C ARG A 64 -0.48 19.25 -6.75
N ASP A 65 -0.79 18.45 -5.74
CA ASP A 65 0.10 17.40 -5.25
C ASP A 65 0.36 16.32 -6.33
N GLN A 66 -0.65 15.97 -7.14
CA GLN A 66 -0.52 15.02 -8.25
C GLN A 66 0.39 15.57 -9.36
N LYS A 67 0.24 16.85 -9.73
CA LYS A 67 1.13 17.51 -10.70
C LYS A 67 2.58 17.50 -10.23
N ILE A 68 2.82 17.87 -8.97
CA ILE A 68 4.15 17.86 -8.37
C ILE A 68 4.71 16.42 -8.33
N LEU A 69 3.89 15.44 -7.93
CA LEU A 69 4.30 14.05 -7.85
C LEU A 69 4.70 13.48 -9.23
N LYS A 70 4.00 13.87 -10.29
CA LYS A 70 4.34 13.46 -11.66
C LYS A 70 5.76 13.92 -12.03
N ARG A 71 6.06 15.21 -11.83
CA ARG A 71 7.42 15.77 -12.04
C ARG A 71 8.48 15.11 -11.16
N ILE A 72 8.17 14.84 -9.88
CA ILE A 72 9.08 14.12 -8.98
C ILE A 72 9.44 12.74 -9.54
N LYS A 73 8.46 12.00 -10.09
CA LYS A 73 8.71 10.67 -10.67
C LYS A 73 9.56 10.74 -11.94
N GLU A 74 9.35 11.75 -12.77
CA GLU A 74 10.14 11.99 -13.99
C GLU A 74 11.60 12.28 -13.65
N ILE A 75 11.85 13.22 -12.73
CA ILE A 75 13.22 13.56 -12.26
C ILE A 75 13.87 12.38 -11.54
N ALA A 76 13.11 11.64 -10.72
CA ALA A 76 13.62 10.45 -10.05
C ALA A 76 14.00 9.35 -11.06
N LYS A 77 13.25 9.20 -12.16
CA LYS A 77 13.56 8.24 -13.22
C LYS A 77 14.79 8.65 -14.04
N SER A 78 14.91 9.94 -14.41
CA SER A 78 16.03 10.43 -15.23
C SER A 78 17.37 10.34 -14.50
N ASN A 79 17.36 10.50 -13.18
CA ASN A 79 18.58 10.54 -12.36
C ASN A 79 18.75 9.30 -11.47
N ASN A 80 18.14 8.16 -11.82
CA ASN A 80 18.24 6.91 -11.06
C ASN A 80 18.01 7.06 -9.54
N SER A 81 17.05 7.92 -9.19
CA SER A 81 16.67 8.28 -7.82
C SER A 81 17.86 8.78 -6.97
N LEU A 82 18.82 9.48 -7.56
CA LEU A 82 19.94 10.08 -6.84
C LEU A 82 19.49 11.19 -5.87
N PHE A 83 18.46 11.94 -6.24
CA PHE A 83 18.03 13.12 -5.51
C PHE A 83 17.16 12.78 -4.29
N GLY A 84 17.62 13.20 -3.11
CA GLY A 84 16.76 13.32 -1.93
C GLY A 84 15.89 14.57 -1.98
N SER A 85 15.04 14.76 -0.97
CA SER A 85 14.11 15.89 -0.89
C SER A 85 14.72 17.29 -1.07
N PRO A 86 15.96 17.63 -0.63
CA PRO A 86 16.50 18.97 -0.85
C PRO A 86 16.81 19.22 -2.32
N LYS A 87 17.56 18.30 -2.95
CA LYS A 87 17.93 18.39 -4.36
C LYS A 87 16.73 18.29 -5.29
N MET A 88 15.76 17.43 -4.94
CA MET A 88 14.50 17.33 -5.66
C MET A 88 13.72 18.65 -5.64
N THR A 89 13.68 19.34 -4.50
CA THR A 89 13.01 20.65 -4.39
C THR A 89 13.69 21.71 -5.25
N MET A 90 15.03 21.72 -5.29
CA MET A 90 15.79 22.65 -6.13
C MET A 90 15.57 22.38 -7.61
N ALA A 91 15.62 21.12 -8.05
CA ALA A 91 15.36 20.73 -9.43
C ALA A 91 13.94 21.14 -9.87
N LEU A 92 12.93 20.79 -9.05
CA LEU A 92 11.54 21.18 -9.33
C LEU A 92 11.39 22.70 -9.48
N ASN A 93 11.91 23.49 -8.54
CA ASN A 93 11.76 24.95 -8.59
C ASN A 93 12.56 25.61 -9.71
N LYS A 94 13.61 24.96 -10.23
CA LYS A 94 14.39 25.45 -11.38
C LYS A 94 13.61 25.32 -12.70
N GLU A 95 12.77 24.30 -12.80
CA GLU A 95 11.95 24.01 -13.98
C GLU A 95 10.56 24.69 -13.92
N LEU A 96 10.23 25.38 -12.84
CA LEU A 96 8.97 26.14 -12.74
C LEU A 96 9.05 27.38 -13.63
N ALA A 97 8.00 27.61 -14.42
CA ALA A 97 7.73 28.92 -14.98
C ALA A 97 7.46 29.93 -13.86
N ASP A 98 7.79 31.21 -14.08
CA ASP A 98 7.66 32.28 -13.08
C ASP A 98 6.23 32.42 -12.51
N CYS A 99 5.23 32.00 -13.30
CA CYS A 99 3.81 32.02 -12.92
C CYS A 99 3.42 30.92 -11.91
N GLU A 100 4.22 29.85 -11.76
CA GLU A 100 3.92 28.74 -10.87
C GLU A 100 4.52 29.00 -9.47
N GLY A 101 3.65 29.25 -8.48
CA GLY A 101 4.08 29.54 -7.11
C GLY A 101 4.99 28.46 -6.50
N LYS A 102 6.06 28.91 -5.83
CA LYS A 102 7.17 28.11 -5.25
C LYS A 102 6.73 26.82 -4.54
N ILE A 103 7.48 25.74 -4.79
CA ILE A 103 7.28 24.44 -4.12
C ILE A 103 8.19 24.34 -2.89
N TYR A 104 7.57 24.06 -1.73
CA TYR A 104 8.28 23.90 -0.47
C TYR A 104 8.80 22.48 -0.25
N ARG A 105 9.98 22.38 0.38
CA ARG A 105 10.65 21.11 0.73
C ARG A 105 9.77 20.15 1.53
N ARG A 106 8.93 20.65 2.45
CA ARG A 106 8.04 19.80 3.26
C ARG A 106 7.02 19.05 2.40
N THR A 107 6.50 19.69 1.36
CA THR A 107 5.58 19.07 0.40
C THR A 107 6.28 17.97 -0.38
N VAL A 108 7.47 18.26 -0.92
CA VAL A 108 8.28 17.29 -1.67
C VAL A 108 8.64 16.09 -0.80
N ALA A 109 9.13 16.33 0.42
CA ALA A 109 9.51 15.27 1.36
C ALA A 109 8.32 14.35 1.70
N ARG A 110 7.14 14.92 1.98
CA ARG A 110 5.92 14.15 2.21
C ARG A 110 5.53 13.32 0.99
N LEU A 111 5.47 13.92 -0.20
CA LEU A 111 5.09 13.22 -1.43
C LEU A 111 6.06 12.08 -1.77
N MET A 112 7.36 12.31 -1.62
CA MET A 112 8.39 11.28 -1.77
C MET A 112 8.18 10.14 -0.75
N CYS A 113 7.98 10.45 0.52
CA CYS A 113 7.79 9.46 1.58
C CYS A 113 6.53 8.59 1.34
N VAL A 114 5.40 9.23 1.05
CA VAL A 114 4.13 8.53 0.78
C VAL A 114 4.27 7.59 -0.42
N ASN A 115 4.95 8.02 -1.48
CA ASN A 115 5.12 7.22 -2.69
C ASN A 115 6.30 6.25 -2.64
N GLY A 116 7.14 6.29 -1.60
CA GLY A 116 8.29 5.40 -1.45
C GLY A 116 9.43 5.73 -2.39
N ILE A 117 9.53 7.00 -2.78
CA ILE A 117 10.62 7.52 -3.59
C ILE A 117 11.72 7.93 -2.61
N TYR A 118 12.83 7.20 -2.64
CA TYR A 118 13.97 7.43 -1.77
C TYR A 118 15.21 7.68 -2.60
N THR A 119 16.22 8.29 -1.97
CA THR A 119 17.51 8.41 -2.62
C THR A 119 18.18 7.04 -2.69
N SER A 120 18.73 6.68 -3.85
CA SER A 120 19.51 5.46 -4.05
C SER A 120 20.84 5.51 -3.29
N LYS A 121 21.28 6.70 -2.87
CA LYS A 121 22.52 6.86 -2.10
C LYS A 121 22.31 6.31 -0.68
N PRO A 122 23.16 5.37 -0.23
CA PRO A 122 23.12 4.93 1.16
C PRO A 122 23.42 6.12 2.06
N ARG A 123 22.69 6.21 3.18
CA ARG A 123 23.05 7.15 4.24
C ARG A 123 24.22 6.52 4.99
N TYR A 124 25.42 7.08 4.84
CA TYR A 124 26.55 6.67 5.68
C TYR A 124 26.19 6.99 7.13
N PHE A 125 26.02 5.95 7.94
CA PHE A 125 25.83 6.09 9.38
C PHE A 125 27.21 6.28 9.99
N ILE A 126 27.61 7.52 10.27
CA ILE A 126 28.83 7.78 11.04
C ILE A 126 28.54 7.28 12.45
N LYS A 127 29.03 6.08 12.79
CA LYS A 127 29.03 5.60 14.17
C LYS A 127 30.01 6.48 14.94
N HIS A 128 29.53 7.44 15.73
CA HIS A 128 30.34 7.92 16.84
C HIS A 128 30.38 6.78 17.87
N ILE A 129 31.42 5.96 17.82
CA ILE A 129 31.66 4.93 18.83
C ILE A 129 32.24 5.64 20.05
N THR A 130 31.41 6.02 21.03
CA THR A 130 31.92 6.11 22.40
C THR A 130 32.01 4.69 22.92
N ILE A 131 33.23 4.17 23.09
CA ILE A 131 33.49 2.90 23.75
C ILE A 131 33.07 3.06 25.21
N LYS A 132 31.80 2.81 25.52
CA LYS A 132 31.40 2.51 26.89
C LYS A 132 31.50 0.99 27.01
N HIS A 133 32.44 0.55 27.85
CA HIS A 133 32.77 -0.83 28.19
C HIS A 133 31.62 -1.82 27.93
N LEU A 134 31.84 -2.76 27.00
CA LEU A 134 31.00 -3.95 26.85
C LEU A 134 31.39 -4.96 27.94
N ASP A 135 30.53 -5.17 28.93
CA ASP A 135 30.62 -6.32 29.83
C ASP A 135 30.14 -7.59 29.10
N LEU A 136 31.09 -8.38 28.63
CA LEU A 136 30.90 -9.63 27.88
C LEU A 136 30.34 -10.81 28.72
N LYS A 137 29.90 -10.58 29.96
CA LYS A 137 29.36 -11.63 30.85
C LYS A 137 27.83 -11.83 30.76
N LYS A 138 27.14 -11.12 29.87
CA LYS A 138 25.66 -11.09 29.81
C LYS A 138 25.02 -11.72 28.56
N LEU A 139 25.64 -12.73 27.97
CA LEU A 139 25.01 -13.51 26.89
C LEU A 139 24.81 -14.97 27.33
N PRO A 140 23.57 -15.42 27.58
CA PRO A 140 23.31 -16.84 27.74
C PRO A 140 23.44 -17.56 26.39
N GLN A 141 24.28 -18.60 26.39
CA GLN A 141 24.43 -19.57 25.31
C GLN A 141 23.18 -20.45 25.20
N ILE A 142 22.16 -20.03 24.46
CA ILE A 142 21.00 -20.90 24.21
C ILE A 142 20.57 -20.79 22.73
N TYR A 143 21.10 -21.76 21.99
CA TYR A 143 20.58 -22.43 20.79
C TYR A 143 20.54 -21.70 19.46
N TYR A 144 21.57 -22.04 18.69
CA TYR A 144 21.58 -22.14 17.24
C TYR A 144 21.04 -23.53 16.86
N ILE A 145 19.79 -23.68 16.42
CA ILE A 145 19.36 -24.82 15.59
C ILE A 145 18.34 -24.31 14.55
N GLU A 146 18.74 -24.46 13.28
CA GLU A 146 17.95 -24.56 12.05
C GLU A 146 16.64 -23.76 11.94
N THR A 147 16.71 -22.63 11.25
CA THR A 147 15.67 -22.27 10.26
C THR A 147 16.25 -21.30 9.22
N LEU A 148 16.52 -21.86 8.04
CA LEU A 148 16.22 -21.27 6.73
C LEU A 148 17.02 -20.05 6.25
N MET A 149 18.08 -20.34 5.49
CA MET A 149 18.46 -19.62 4.26
C MET A 149 18.11 -20.53 3.05
N PRO A 150 17.78 -20.06 1.83
CA PRO A 150 17.85 -18.69 1.33
C PRO A 150 16.61 -18.13 0.60
N ILE A 151 16.61 -16.80 0.56
CA ILE A 151 15.67 -15.83 0.01
C ILE A 151 15.75 -15.70 -1.53
N SER A 152 16.14 -16.75 -2.27
CA SER A 152 16.44 -16.64 -3.71
C SER A 152 15.54 -17.50 -4.60
N LEU A 153 14.22 -17.23 -4.67
CA LEU A 153 13.34 -17.66 -5.79
C LEU A 153 11.90 -17.09 -5.69
N MET A 154 11.75 -15.76 -5.54
CA MET A 154 10.44 -15.10 -5.70
C MET A 154 10.48 -13.96 -6.72
N LYS A 155 11.17 -14.17 -7.85
CA LYS A 155 10.89 -13.40 -9.07
C LYS A 155 9.98 -14.25 -9.96
N ASN A 156 8.77 -13.75 -10.19
CA ASN A 156 7.82 -14.20 -11.21
C ASN A 156 7.11 -15.54 -10.91
N GLY A 157 5.90 -15.48 -10.33
CA GLY A 157 5.00 -16.65 -10.28
C GLY A 157 3.82 -16.55 -9.30
N VAL A 158 3.98 -15.84 -8.17
CA VAL A 158 3.02 -15.92 -7.05
C VAL A 158 1.78 -15.02 -7.20
N LEU A 159 1.78 -14.08 -8.14
CA LEU A 159 0.60 -13.23 -8.40
C LEU A 159 -0.57 -14.01 -9.03
N ILE A 160 -0.30 -15.10 -9.76
CA ILE A 160 -1.33 -15.94 -10.39
C ILE A 160 -1.94 -16.91 -9.34
N LEU A 161 -1.12 -17.39 -8.41
CA LEU A 161 -1.55 -18.35 -7.38
C LEU A 161 -2.46 -17.72 -6.31
N LEU A 162 -2.24 -16.46 -5.93
CA LEU A 162 -3.10 -15.77 -4.96
C LEU A 162 -4.49 -15.45 -5.52
N LYS A 163 -4.59 -15.14 -6.83
CA LYS A 163 -5.89 -14.92 -7.50
C LYS A 163 -6.67 -16.23 -7.66
N LYS A 164 -5.98 -17.34 -7.98
CA LYS A 164 -6.57 -18.68 -8.13
C LYS A 164 -7.06 -19.25 -6.78
N ARG A 165 -6.28 -19.07 -5.71
CA ARG A 165 -6.62 -19.55 -4.35
C ARG A 165 -7.78 -18.78 -3.70
N PHE A 166 -7.93 -17.50 -4.04
CA PHE A 166 -9.08 -16.69 -3.62
C PHE A 166 -10.36 -17.08 -4.36
N LEU A 167 -10.28 -17.32 -5.68
CA LEU A 167 -11.44 -17.77 -6.47
C LEU A 167 -11.91 -19.20 -6.09
N GLU A 168 -10.99 -20.10 -5.74
CA GLU A 168 -11.30 -21.44 -5.21
C GLU A 168 -12.03 -21.39 -3.85
N GLN A 169 -11.59 -20.50 -2.96
CA GLN A 169 -12.28 -20.25 -1.68
C GLN A 169 -13.70 -19.74 -1.90
N VAL A 170 -13.88 -18.74 -2.77
CA VAL A 170 -15.20 -18.16 -3.06
C VAL A 170 -16.13 -19.19 -3.72
N LYS A 171 -15.64 -20.03 -4.63
CA LYS A 171 -16.43 -21.11 -5.25
C LYS A 171 -16.92 -22.15 -4.25
N ARG A 172 -16.09 -22.56 -3.29
CA ARG A 172 -16.48 -23.51 -2.23
C ARG A 172 -17.54 -22.94 -1.27
N PHE A 173 -17.45 -21.65 -0.97
CA PHE A 173 -18.49 -20.96 -0.18
C PHE A 173 -19.82 -20.88 -0.93
N ILE A 174 -19.80 -20.59 -2.23
CA ILE A 174 -21.02 -20.51 -3.06
C ILE A 174 -21.64 -21.90 -3.26
N SER A 175 -20.86 -22.96 -3.48
CA SER A 175 -21.40 -24.32 -3.63
C SER A 175 -22.02 -24.86 -2.34
N ALA A 176 -21.44 -24.53 -1.18
CA ALA A 176 -21.98 -24.93 0.12
C ALA A 176 -23.31 -24.22 0.42
N LEU A 177 -23.42 -22.94 0.08
CA LEU A 177 -24.67 -22.18 0.20
C LEU A 177 -25.78 -22.72 -0.73
N TYR A 178 -25.45 -23.13 -1.96
CA TYR A 178 -26.43 -23.67 -2.89
C TYR A 178 -26.95 -25.06 -2.46
N LEU A 179 -26.09 -25.90 -1.87
CA LEU A 179 -26.49 -27.19 -1.31
C LEU A 179 -27.39 -27.04 -0.09
N ILE A 180 -27.10 -26.10 0.82
CA ILE A 180 -27.95 -25.79 1.98
C ILE A 180 -29.32 -25.26 1.50
N PHE A 181 -29.32 -24.34 0.52
CA PHE A 181 -30.57 -23.80 -0.02
C PHE A 181 -31.41 -24.84 -0.78
N MET A 182 -30.77 -25.80 -1.45
CA MET A 182 -31.47 -26.91 -2.13
C MET A 182 -31.97 -28.00 -1.17
N THR A 183 -31.31 -28.23 -0.04
CA THR A 183 -31.81 -29.15 0.99
C THR A 183 -32.97 -28.55 1.77
N ASP A 184 -32.93 -27.25 2.05
CA ASP A 184 -34.03 -26.56 2.73
C ASP A 184 -35.28 -26.47 1.82
N PHE A 185 -35.09 -26.24 0.51
CA PHE A 185 -36.19 -26.20 -0.47
C PHE A 185 -36.82 -27.58 -0.77
N LEU A 186 -36.08 -28.68 -0.59
CA LEU A 186 -36.60 -30.05 -0.74
C LEU A 186 -37.28 -30.57 0.54
N LEU A 187 -36.96 -30.03 1.72
CA LEU A 187 -37.63 -30.38 2.98
C LEU A 187 -39.00 -29.71 3.13
N ASP A 188 -39.22 -28.55 2.51
CA ASP A 188 -40.50 -27.83 2.50
C ASP A 188 -41.50 -28.35 1.43
N MET A 189 -41.10 -29.32 0.61
CA MET A 189 -41.90 -29.91 -0.48
C MET A 189 -42.24 -31.40 -0.26
N LEU A 190 -41.96 -31.93 0.94
CA LEU A 190 -42.34 -33.26 1.45
C LEU A 190 -43.19 -33.11 2.71
#